data_AF-A0A379E2L7-F1
#
_entry.id   AF-A0A379E2L7-F1
#
_cell.length_a   1.000
_cell.length_b   1.000
_cell.length_c   1.000
_cell.angle_alpha   90.00
_cell.angle_beta   90.00
_cell.angle_gamma   90.00
#
_symmetry.space_group_name_H-M   'P 1'
#
loop_
_entity.id
_entity.type
_entity.pdbx_description
1 polymer ?
#
loop_
_entity_poly.entity_id
_entity_poly.type
_entity_poly.pdbx_seq_one_letter_code
_entity_poly.pdbx_strand_id
1 'polypeptide(L)'
;MRIFVQQELVMCDFNTADSWVILSPIEQSIKRKIEAVGIPLKDWDINIYRGVLTGCNEAFIINSTKRKEILANCQSAEEKERTEELIRPILRGRDIKRYGYEWADLWLIYIPWHFPYQFDNSIQGTSEKAERAFKEQYPAVYSHMLQYKDPLSKRNKAETGIRYEWYAMQRWGAKYWEDFNKPKVMWKIIGCNINFCFDENRLICNNAVDIMVGKKDYLIQFVGLMNSKLFDWYLKLTTEAEVQGGGIQLYVTTLEKTLLKLDFPRFLTEVIYRRIQNKASDEEVDKAVFEVYKLNIDEQLFILQNRRVNRNKEADREF
;
A
#
# COMPACT_ATOMS: atom_id res chain seq x y z
N MET A 1 43.37 -24.76 -16.80
CA MET A 1 42.22 -24.11 -16.14
C MET A 1 41.01 -25.07 -16.08
N ARG A 2 41.20 -26.29 -15.53
CA ARG A 2 40.16 -27.35 -15.51
C ARG A 2 40.01 -28.06 -14.14
N ILE A 3 40.73 -27.63 -13.10
CA ILE A 3 40.82 -28.37 -11.82
C ILE A 3 40.09 -27.65 -10.67
N PHE A 4 39.69 -26.38 -10.82
CA PHE A 4 39.13 -25.57 -9.72
C PHE A 4 37.58 -25.47 -9.69
N VAL A 5 36.87 -26.05 -10.65
CA VAL A 5 35.39 -25.87 -10.77
C VAL A 5 34.59 -27.02 -10.14
N GLN A 6 35.24 -28.08 -9.67
CA GLN A 6 34.54 -29.30 -9.20
C GLN A 6 34.26 -29.40 -7.70
N GLN A 7 34.73 -28.47 -6.86
CA GLN A 7 34.59 -28.62 -5.41
C GLN A 7 33.18 -28.30 -4.87
N GLU A 8 32.35 -27.59 -5.62
CA GLU A 8 30.99 -27.20 -5.20
C GLU A 8 29.97 -27.48 -6.31
N LEU A 9 29.81 -28.75 -6.68
CA LEU A 9 28.81 -29.17 -7.66
C LEU A 9 27.44 -29.28 -6.98
N VAL A 10 26.52 -28.38 -7.32
CA VAL A 10 25.11 -28.47 -6.91
C VAL A 10 24.30 -29.01 -8.09
N MET A 11 23.68 -30.17 -7.91
CA MET A 11 22.75 -30.73 -8.89
C MET A 11 21.43 -29.94 -8.81
N CYS A 12 21.10 -29.19 -9.86
CA CYS A 12 19.82 -28.53 -10.03
C CYS A 12 19.03 -29.24 -11.14
N ASP A 13 17.82 -29.71 -10.84
CA ASP A 13 16.91 -30.28 -11.83
C ASP A 13 16.18 -29.17 -12.59
N PHE A 14 16.24 -29.19 -13.92
CA PHE A 14 15.61 -28.21 -14.82
C PHE A 14 14.33 -28.76 -15.45
N ASN A 15 13.45 -29.35 -14.63
CA ASN A 15 12.30 -30.11 -15.11
C ASN A 15 11.02 -29.28 -15.31
N THR A 16 11.05 -27.97 -15.06
CA THR A 16 9.89 -27.07 -15.17
C THR A 16 10.21 -25.81 -15.98
N ALA A 17 9.18 -25.14 -16.50
CA ALA A 17 9.30 -23.89 -17.25
C ALA A 17 9.47 -22.64 -16.34
N ASP A 18 9.79 -22.85 -15.06
CA ASP A 18 9.85 -21.79 -14.06
C ASP A 18 11.15 -20.98 -14.17
N SER A 19 11.11 -19.75 -13.64
CA SER A 19 12.30 -18.89 -13.56
C SER A 19 13.35 -19.53 -12.64
N TRP A 20 14.58 -19.64 -13.13
CA TRP A 20 15.68 -20.28 -12.39
C TRP A 20 16.52 -19.23 -11.65
N VAL A 21 16.94 -19.56 -10.43
CA VAL A 21 17.89 -18.77 -9.64
C VAL A 21 18.95 -19.72 -9.08
N ILE A 22 20.21 -19.29 -9.09
CA ILE A 22 21.32 -20.05 -8.50
C ILE A 22 21.29 -19.83 -6.99
N LEU A 23 21.05 -20.91 -6.25
CA LEU A 23 20.89 -20.91 -4.80
C LEU A 23 21.77 -21.98 -4.17
N SER A 24 22.31 -21.69 -2.99
CA SER A 24 22.96 -22.70 -2.14
C SER A 24 21.96 -23.76 -1.66
N PRO A 25 22.42 -24.95 -1.21
CA PRO A 25 21.51 -26.01 -0.73
C PRO A 25 20.55 -25.55 0.38
N ILE A 26 21.01 -24.68 1.29
CA ILE A 26 20.19 -24.14 2.38
C ILE A 26 19.12 -23.16 1.86
N GLU A 27 19.47 -22.27 0.92
CA GLU A 27 18.52 -21.37 0.27
C GLU A 27 17.46 -22.14 -0.52
N GLN A 28 17.86 -23.20 -1.23
CA GLN A 28 16.91 -24.08 -1.94
C GLN A 28 15.97 -24.81 -0.98
N SER A 29 16.49 -25.27 0.17
CA SER A 29 15.66 -25.89 1.22
C SER A 29 14.58 -24.92 1.72
N ILE A 30 14.98 -23.69 2.06
CA ILE A 30 14.06 -22.65 2.55
C ILE A 30 13.02 -22.27 1.49
N LYS A 31 13.47 -21.99 0.25
CA LYS A 31 12.57 -21.67 -0.87
C LYS A 31 11.53 -22.78 -1.08
N ARG A 32 11.95 -24.05 -1.11
CA ARG A 32 11.03 -25.19 -1.25
C ARG A 32 9.99 -25.24 -0.14
N LYS A 33 10.33 -24.91 1.11
CA LYS A 33 9.35 -24.89 2.22
C LYS A 33 8.29 -23.81 2.05
N ILE A 34 8.69 -22.62 1.56
CA ILE A 34 7.75 -21.53 1.27
C ILE A 34 6.80 -21.96 0.15
N GLU A 35 7.35 -22.47 -0.94
CA GLU A 35 6.61 -22.77 -2.17
C GLU A 35 5.76 -24.03 -2.07
N ALA A 36 6.16 -25.02 -1.25
CA ALA A 36 5.39 -26.24 -1.04
C ALA A 36 3.99 -26.01 -0.44
N VAL A 37 3.80 -24.92 0.30
CA VAL A 37 2.51 -24.54 0.91
C VAL A 37 1.95 -23.25 0.33
N GLY A 38 2.70 -22.59 -0.56
CA GLY A 38 2.39 -21.27 -1.08
C GLY A 38 1.38 -21.34 -2.23
N ILE A 39 0.44 -20.40 -2.20
CA ILE A 39 -0.50 -20.12 -3.29
C ILE A 39 -0.19 -18.70 -3.79
N PRO A 40 -0.23 -18.42 -5.10
CA PRO A 40 -0.04 -17.05 -5.60
C PRO A 40 -1.01 -16.09 -4.91
N LEU A 41 -0.53 -14.91 -4.48
CA LEU A 41 -1.35 -13.94 -3.73
C LEU A 41 -2.68 -13.62 -4.43
N LYS A 42 -2.68 -13.48 -5.76
CA LYS A 42 -3.88 -13.20 -6.57
C LYS A 42 -4.97 -14.27 -6.50
N ASP A 43 -4.61 -15.50 -6.12
CA ASP A 43 -5.55 -16.62 -6.05
C ASP A 43 -6.19 -16.74 -4.66
N TRP A 44 -5.81 -15.87 -3.71
CA TRP A 44 -6.52 -15.70 -2.44
C TRP A 44 -7.75 -14.80 -2.61
N ASP A 45 -8.72 -14.96 -1.71
CA ASP A 45 -9.93 -14.11 -1.63
C ASP A 45 -9.60 -12.72 -1.06
N ILE A 46 -8.87 -11.95 -1.87
CA ILE A 46 -8.38 -10.58 -1.59
C ILE A 46 -8.54 -9.72 -2.85
N ASN A 47 -8.55 -8.40 -2.66
CA ASN A 47 -8.51 -7.44 -3.76
C ASN A 47 -7.47 -6.36 -3.47
N ILE A 48 -6.66 -6.02 -4.47
CA ILE A 48 -5.63 -4.98 -4.38
C ILE A 48 -6.05 -3.78 -5.22
N TYR A 49 -5.97 -2.59 -4.61
CA TYR A 49 -6.30 -1.33 -5.27
C TYR A 49 -5.24 -0.27 -4.99
N ARG A 50 -5.11 0.67 -5.90
CA ARG A 50 -4.28 1.86 -5.68
C ARG A 50 -4.98 2.88 -4.79
N GLY A 51 -4.21 3.70 -4.09
CA GLY A 51 -4.71 4.91 -3.46
C GLY A 51 -5.19 5.97 -4.46
N VAL A 52 -5.83 7.02 -3.94
CA VAL A 52 -6.44 8.08 -4.75
C VAL A 52 -5.38 8.91 -5.50
N LEU A 53 -5.72 9.37 -6.70
CA LEU A 53 -4.91 10.29 -7.48
C LEU A 53 -5.59 11.66 -7.50
N THR A 54 -5.02 12.62 -6.78
CA THR A 54 -5.55 13.98 -6.69
C THR A 54 -5.41 14.71 -8.02
N GLY A 55 -4.22 14.65 -8.63
CA GLY A 55 -3.81 15.41 -9.83
C GLY A 55 -3.32 16.84 -9.54
N CYS A 56 -3.36 17.29 -8.28
CA CYS A 56 -2.78 18.56 -7.78
C CYS A 56 -2.81 18.50 -6.24
N ASN A 57 -1.71 18.11 -5.61
CA ASN A 57 -1.72 17.86 -4.16
C ASN A 57 -1.96 19.16 -3.36
N GLU A 58 -1.51 20.30 -3.86
CA GLU A 58 -1.63 21.61 -3.23
C GLU A 58 -3.10 22.04 -3.04
N ALA A 59 -3.98 21.63 -3.95
CA ALA A 59 -5.41 21.93 -3.86
C ALA A 59 -6.17 20.95 -2.93
N PHE A 60 -5.84 19.66 -3.01
CA PHE A 60 -6.63 18.60 -2.38
C PHE A 60 -6.11 18.16 -1.01
N ILE A 61 -4.80 18.25 -0.75
CA ILE A 61 -4.18 17.81 0.50
C ILE A 61 -3.86 19.05 1.34
N ILE A 62 -4.61 19.23 2.41
CA ILE A 62 -4.54 20.39 3.29
C ILE A 62 -4.07 19.98 4.69
N ASN A 63 -3.49 20.92 5.44
CA ASN A 63 -3.16 20.71 6.85
C ASN A 63 -4.36 21.01 7.76
N SER A 64 -4.25 20.64 9.04
CA SER A 64 -5.28 20.91 10.06
C SER A 64 -5.67 22.39 10.19
N THR A 65 -4.75 23.34 9.96
CA THR A 65 -5.05 24.78 10.02
C THR A 65 -5.98 25.19 8.88
N LYS A 66 -5.65 24.80 7.64
CA LYS A 66 -6.48 25.09 6.47
C LYS A 66 -7.83 24.35 6.53
N ARG A 67 -7.88 23.14 7.09
CA ARG A 67 -9.16 22.45 7.38
C ARG A 67 -10.04 23.30 8.29
N LYS A 68 -9.50 23.82 9.40
CA LYS A 68 -10.26 24.69 10.32
C LYS A 68 -10.72 25.97 9.64
N GLU A 69 -9.88 26.58 8.80
CA GLU A 69 -10.23 27.78 8.03
C GLU A 69 -11.41 27.52 7.08
N ILE A 70 -11.39 26.42 6.30
CA ILE A 70 -12.49 26.06 5.41
C ILE A 70 -13.79 25.86 6.20
N LEU A 71 -13.72 25.11 7.31
CA LEU A 71 -14.89 24.86 8.17
C LEU A 71 -15.44 26.11 8.86
N ALA A 72 -14.59 27.10 9.16
CA ALA A 72 -15.00 28.37 9.73
C ALA A 72 -15.69 29.29 8.70
N ASN A 73 -15.40 29.08 7.42
CA ASN A 73 -16.01 29.83 6.31
C ASN A 73 -17.33 29.21 5.81
N CYS A 74 -17.76 28.06 6.37
CA CYS A 74 -19.08 27.50 6.07
C CYS A 74 -20.19 28.45 6.56
N GLN A 75 -21.23 28.61 5.75
CA GLN A 75 -22.31 29.58 5.94
C GLN A 75 -23.43 29.05 6.85
N SER A 76 -23.55 27.73 6.98
CA SER A 76 -24.55 27.08 7.84
C SER A 76 -23.99 25.86 8.56
N ALA A 77 -24.70 25.39 9.58
CA ALA A 77 -24.34 24.18 10.31
C ALA A 77 -24.42 22.94 9.40
N GLU A 78 -25.42 22.88 8.51
CA GLU A 78 -25.61 21.79 7.56
C GLU A 78 -24.50 21.74 6.51
N GLU A 79 -24.04 22.90 5.99
CA GLU A 79 -22.86 22.93 5.12
C GLU A 79 -21.62 22.40 5.86
N LYS A 80 -21.42 22.85 7.11
CA LYS A 80 -20.28 22.46 7.93
C LYS A 80 -20.23 20.96 8.16
N GLU A 81 -21.35 20.34 8.55
CA GLU A 81 -21.45 18.89 8.75
C GLU A 81 -21.07 18.11 7.49
N ARG A 82 -21.68 18.44 6.34
CA ARG A 82 -21.35 17.80 5.05
C ARG A 82 -19.88 18.02 4.66
N THR A 83 -19.31 19.18 4.99
CA THR A 83 -17.92 19.53 4.69
C THR A 83 -16.94 18.77 5.60
N GLU A 84 -17.30 18.53 6.86
CA GLU A 84 -16.53 17.68 7.77
C GLU A 84 -16.44 16.24 7.27
N GLU A 85 -17.52 15.69 6.71
CA GLU A 85 -17.53 14.36 6.09
C GLU A 85 -16.72 14.30 4.78
N LEU A 86 -16.76 15.37 3.98
CA LEU A 86 -15.99 15.48 2.73
C LEU A 86 -14.47 15.52 2.97
N ILE A 87 -14.03 16.08 4.10
CA ILE A 87 -12.61 16.25 4.42
C ILE A 87 -12.12 15.09 5.29
N ARG A 88 -11.39 14.16 4.66
CA ARG A 88 -10.98 12.89 5.28
C ARG A 88 -9.48 12.87 5.59
N PRO A 89 -9.02 12.23 6.68
CA PRO A 89 -7.59 12.08 6.94
C PRO A 89 -6.90 11.24 5.85
N ILE A 90 -5.70 11.64 5.43
CA ILE A 90 -4.95 11.00 4.35
C ILE A 90 -3.52 10.62 4.77
N LEU A 91 -3.07 9.45 4.30
CA LEU A 91 -1.69 8.97 4.36
C LEU A 91 -1.01 9.06 2.99
N ARG A 92 0.30 9.33 3.02
CA ARG A 92 1.19 9.26 1.87
C ARG A 92 2.17 8.11 2.04
N GLY A 93 2.89 7.75 0.98
CA GLY A 93 3.89 6.67 1.03
C GLY A 93 4.91 6.78 2.17
N ARG A 94 5.35 8.00 2.54
CA ARG A 94 6.31 8.22 3.64
C ARG A 94 5.72 8.04 5.04
N ASP A 95 4.40 8.15 5.14
CA ASP A 95 3.64 8.04 6.38
C ASP A 95 3.42 6.54 6.73
N ILE A 96 3.60 5.62 5.77
CA ILE A 96 3.53 4.17 6.00
C ILE A 96 4.81 3.66 6.68
N LYS A 97 4.65 3.02 7.84
CA LYS A 97 5.72 2.44 8.64
C LYS A 97 5.53 0.92 8.78
N ARG A 98 6.52 0.27 9.36
CA ARG A 98 6.48 -1.16 9.63
C ARG A 98 5.43 -1.45 10.70
N TYR A 99 4.46 -2.33 10.40
CA TYR A 99 3.29 -2.66 11.23
C TYR A 99 2.31 -1.51 11.54
N GLY A 100 2.58 -0.27 11.13
CA GLY A 100 1.76 0.89 11.46
C GLY A 100 1.96 2.07 10.51
N TYR A 101 1.51 3.25 10.92
CA TYR A 101 1.68 4.48 10.14
C TYR A 101 1.73 5.69 11.07
N GLU A 102 2.31 6.78 10.56
CA GLU A 102 2.41 8.07 11.24
C GLU A 102 1.61 9.11 10.47
N TRP A 103 0.38 9.36 10.92
CA TRP A 103 -0.46 10.37 10.29
C TRP A 103 0.08 11.78 10.56
N ALA A 104 0.31 12.54 9.50
CA ALA A 104 1.00 13.84 9.55
C ALA A 104 0.06 15.05 9.69
N ASP A 105 -1.11 14.88 10.33
CA ASP A 105 -2.15 15.91 10.43
C ASP A 105 -2.60 16.48 9.06
N LEU A 106 -2.58 15.61 8.04
CA LEU A 106 -2.98 15.93 6.68
C LEU A 106 -4.36 15.39 6.35
N TRP A 107 -5.09 16.20 5.59
CA TRP A 107 -6.47 15.95 5.23
C TRP A 107 -6.64 16.06 3.72
N LEU A 108 -7.47 15.21 3.18
CA LEU A 108 -7.88 15.19 1.79
C LEU A 108 -9.29 15.77 1.68
N ILE A 109 -9.46 16.76 0.81
CA ILE A 109 -10.79 17.16 0.35
C ILE A 109 -11.24 16.13 -0.70
N TYR A 110 -12.07 15.17 -0.31
CA TYR A 110 -12.40 14.01 -1.14
C TYR A 110 -13.49 14.35 -2.17
N ILE A 111 -13.13 14.98 -3.29
CA ILE A 111 -14.09 15.34 -4.33
C ILE A 111 -14.10 14.30 -5.47
N PRO A 112 -15.10 13.41 -5.55
CA PRO A 112 -15.26 12.47 -6.65
C PRO A 112 -15.70 13.17 -7.95
N TRP A 113 -15.76 12.41 -9.05
CA TRP A 113 -16.28 12.92 -10.32
C TRP A 113 -17.76 13.26 -10.20
N HIS A 114 -18.20 14.31 -10.89
CA HIS A 114 -19.59 14.78 -10.93
C HIS A 114 -20.16 15.22 -9.58
N PHE A 115 -19.31 15.44 -8.58
CA PHE A 115 -19.73 15.86 -7.23
C PHE A 115 -20.63 17.11 -7.27
N PRO A 116 -21.75 17.15 -6.52
CA PRO A 116 -22.23 16.17 -5.54
C PRO A 116 -23.12 15.05 -6.10
N TYR A 117 -23.14 14.85 -7.42
CA TYR A 117 -23.93 13.85 -8.14
C TYR A 117 -23.09 12.65 -8.63
N GLN A 118 -22.06 12.25 -7.89
CA GLN A 118 -21.13 11.16 -8.28
C GLN A 118 -21.77 9.80 -8.55
N PHE A 119 -23.04 9.60 -8.16
CA PHE A 119 -23.80 8.37 -8.37
C PHE A 119 -24.93 8.52 -9.41
N ASP A 120 -25.05 9.69 -10.03
CA ASP A 120 -25.97 9.92 -11.15
C ASP A 120 -25.34 9.42 -12.46
N ASN A 121 -25.66 8.18 -12.84
CA ASN A 121 -25.16 7.54 -14.05
C ASN A 121 -25.62 8.21 -15.35
N SER A 122 -26.57 9.15 -15.30
CA SER A 122 -26.99 9.93 -16.47
C SER A 122 -25.99 11.03 -16.85
N ILE A 123 -25.13 11.44 -15.92
CA ILE A 123 -24.10 12.45 -16.18
C ILE A 123 -22.97 11.80 -16.97
N GLN A 124 -22.67 12.37 -18.14
CA GLN A 124 -21.57 11.94 -18.99
C GLN A 124 -20.67 13.14 -19.27
N GLY A 125 -19.40 13.02 -18.92
CA GLY A 125 -18.45 14.12 -19.05
C GLY A 125 -18.70 15.25 -18.07
N THR A 126 -18.19 16.44 -18.37
CA THR A 126 -18.33 17.61 -17.50
C THR A 126 -19.76 18.10 -17.37
N SER A 127 -20.17 18.40 -16.13
CA SER A 127 -21.53 18.86 -15.82
C SER A 127 -21.54 20.24 -15.18
N GLU A 128 -22.08 21.23 -15.90
CA GLU A 128 -22.37 22.56 -15.35
C GLU A 128 -23.39 22.48 -14.20
N LYS A 129 -24.33 21.53 -14.29
CA LYS A 129 -25.32 21.25 -13.23
C LYS A 129 -24.60 20.80 -11.95
N ALA A 130 -23.60 19.93 -12.05
CA ALA A 130 -22.80 19.50 -10.91
C ALA A 130 -21.99 20.66 -10.32
N GLU A 131 -21.32 21.48 -11.16
CA GLU A 131 -20.57 22.65 -10.68
C GLU A 131 -21.48 23.66 -9.95
N ARG A 132 -22.67 23.93 -10.47
CA ARG A 132 -23.65 24.80 -9.80
C ARG A 132 -24.07 24.24 -8.45
N ALA A 133 -24.42 22.96 -8.40
CA ALA A 133 -24.79 22.29 -7.16
C ALA A 133 -23.63 22.25 -6.15
N PHE A 134 -22.39 22.04 -6.60
CA PHE A 134 -21.22 22.09 -5.73
C PHE A 134 -21.03 23.49 -5.13
N LYS A 135 -21.14 24.54 -5.94
CA LYS A 135 -21.07 25.94 -5.48
C LYS A 135 -22.16 26.29 -4.47
N GLU A 136 -23.39 25.79 -4.67
CA GLU A 136 -24.53 26.06 -3.78
C GLU A 136 -24.46 25.25 -2.48
N GLN A 137 -24.05 23.97 -2.55
CA GLN A 137 -24.08 23.07 -1.40
C GLN A 137 -22.81 23.11 -0.53
N TYR A 138 -21.66 23.50 -1.11
CA TYR A 138 -20.36 23.56 -0.46
C TYR A 138 -19.59 24.86 -0.82
N PRO A 139 -20.18 26.06 -0.62
CA PRO A 139 -19.57 27.33 -1.02
C PRO A 139 -18.17 27.56 -0.42
N ALA A 140 -17.89 27.10 0.81
CA ALA A 140 -16.57 27.23 1.42
C ALA A 140 -15.51 26.40 0.69
N VAL A 141 -15.81 25.13 0.39
CA VAL A 141 -14.90 24.22 -0.33
C VAL A 141 -14.74 24.66 -1.78
N TYR A 142 -15.83 25.05 -2.44
CA TYR A 142 -15.78 25.59 -3.80
C TYR A 142 -14.87 26.81 -3.88
N SER A 143 -14.99 27.75 -2.94
CA SER A 143 -14.14 28.94 -2.88
C SER A 143 -12.66 28.61 -2.67
N HIS A 144 -12.34 27.60 -1.84
CA HIS A 144 -10.98 27.07 -1.72
C HIS A 144 -10.48 26.51 -3.05
N MET A 145 -11.26 25.64 -3.70
CA MET A 145 -10.87 25.04 -4.99
C MET A 145 -10.69 26.07 -6.10
N LEU A 146 -11.47 27.14 -6.10
CA LEU A 146 -11.41 28.20 -7.09
C LEU A 146 -10.03 28.89 -7.14
N GLN A 147 -9.33 28.98 -6.00
CA GLN A 147 -7.97 29.53 -5.91
C GLN A 147 -6.97 28.71 -6.75
N TYR A 148 -7.28 27.44 -7.02
CA TYR A 148 -6.47 26.51 -7.79
C TYR A 148 -7.07 26.21 -9.16
N LYS A 149 -8.08 26.97 -9.63
CA LYS A 149 -8.78 26.65 -10.89
C LYS A 149 -7.84 26.57 -12.09
N ASP A 150 -6.87 27.47 -12.20
CA ASP A 150 -5.92 27.48 -13.32
C ASP A 150 -5.06 26.21 -13.39
N PRO A 151 -4.28 25.83 -12.35
CA PRO A 151 -3.52 24.57 -12.36
C PRO A 151 -4.43 23.34 -12.47
N LEU A 152 -5.59 23.36 -11.80
CA LEU A 152 -6.56 22.25 -11.87
C LEU A 152 -7.15 22.06 -13.27
N SER A 153 -7.36 23.13 -14.03
CA SER A 153 -7.93 23.03 -15.39
C SER A 153 -6.89 22.62 -16.43
N LYS A 154 -5.61 22.91 -16.18
CA LYS A 154 -4.50 22.64 -17.12
C LYS A 154 -3.89 21.24 -16.99
N ARG A 155 -4.15 20.52 -15.90
CA ARG A 155 -3.66 19.14 -15.69
C ARG A 155 -4.40 18.15 -16.59
N ASN A 156 -3.72 17.07 -16.97
CA ASN A 156 -4.27 15.96 -17.75
C ASN A 156 -5.31 16.41 -18.81
N LYS A 157 -4.84 17.17 -19.81
CA LYS A 157 -5.68 17.81 -20.84
C LYS A 157 -6.58 16.85 -21.63
N ALA A 158 -6.29 15.54 -21.59
CA ALA A 158 -7.08 14.51 -22.25
C ALA A 158 -8.35 14.14 -21.47
N GLU A 159 -8.46 14.47 -20.18
CA GLU A 159 -9.62 14.07 -19.37
C GLU A 159 -10.23 15.23 -18.57
N THR A 160 -9.42 16.13 -18.00
CA THR A 160 -9.95 17.22 -17.18
C THR A 160 -10.76 18.18 -18.05
N GLY A 161 -11.97 18.54 -17.62
CA GLY A 161 -12.85 19.39 -18.42
C GLY A 161 -13.64 18.62 -19.49
N ILE A 162 -13.34 17.32 -19.69
CA ILE A 162 -13.95 16.47 -20.71
C ILE A 162 -14.72 15.32 -20.04
N ARG A 163 -14.04 14.54 -19.20
CA ARG A 163 -14.60 13.36 -18.51
C ARG A 163 -15.14 13.69 -17.12
N TYR A 164 -14.60 14.73 -16.49
CA TYR A 164 -14.96 15.18 -15.15
C TYR A 164 -14.59 16.65 -14.98
N GLU A 165 -15.19 17.29 -13.99
CA GLU A 165 -15.09 18.71 -13.71
C GLU A 165 -13.69 19.08 -13.19
N TRP A 166 -13.25 20.31 -13.48
CA TRP A 166 -11.90 20.77 -13.14
C TRP A 166 -11.57 20.62 -11.65
N TYR A 167 -12.57 20.71 -10.77
CA TYR A 167 -12.45 20.63 -9.32
C TYR A 167 -12.44 19.20 -8.74
N ALA A 168 -12.70 18.16 -9.54
CA ALA A 168 -12.75 16.78 -9.05
C ALA A 168 -11.36 16.12 -9.00
N MET A 169 -11.12 15.14 -8.14
CA MET A 169 -9.86 14.38 -8.15
C MET A 169 -9.69 13.62 -9.48
N GLN A 170 -8.45 13.44 -9.95
CA GLN A 170 -8.20 12.73 -11.21
C GLN A 170 -8.61 11.25 -11.16
N ARG A 171 -8.41 10.56 -10.03
CA ARG A 171 -8.97 9.22 -9.77
C ARG A 171 -9.34 9.09 -8.29
N TRP A 172 -10.62 8.88 -8.01
CA TRP A 172 -11.15 8.76 -6.64
C TRP A 172 -11.42 7.31 -6.21
N GLY A 173 -11.28 6.35 -7.11
CA GLY A 173 -11.55 4.93 -6.84
C GLY A 173 -13.01 4.53 -7.05
N ALA A 174 -13.68 5.04 -8.08
CA ALA A 174 -15.12 4.87 -8.32
C ALA A 174 -15.70 3.45 -8.13
N LYS A 175 -14.91 2.40 -8.42
CA LYS A 175 -15.34 0.99 -8.28
C LYS A 175 -15.11 0.39 -6.88
N TYR A 176 -14.30 1.02 -6.04
CA TYR A 176 -13.82 0.48 -4.76
C TYR A 176 -13.74 1.55 -3.66
N TRP A 177 -14.44 2.67 -3.81
CA TRP A 177 -14.33 3.79 -2.87
C TRP A 177 -14.77 3.41 -1.45
N GLU A 178 -15.71 2.47 -1.33
CA GLU A 178 -16.16 1.90 -0.05
C GLU A 178 -15.09 1.04 0.62
N ASP A 179 -14.18 0.44 -0.16
CA ASP A 179 -13.12 -0.42 0.36
C ASP A 179 -12.10 0.36 1.19
N PHE A 180 -11.96 1.68 0.99
CA PHE A 180 -11.18 2.52 1.89
C PHE A 180 -11.72 2.54 3.32
N ASN A 181 -13.00 2.23 3.53
CA ASN A 181 -13.63 2.16 4.86
C ASN A 181 -13.54 0.77 5.51
N LYS A 182 -13.10 -0.24 4.77
CA LYS A 182 -12.92 -1.60 5.30
C LYS A 182 -11.55 -1.72 5.99
N PRO A 183 -11.38 -2.70 6.91
CA PRO A 183 -10.05 -3.11 7.35
C PRO A 183 -9.19 -3.47 6.15
N LYS A 184 -7.98 -2.93 6.09
CA LYS A 184 -7.13 -3.04 4.90
C LYS A 184 -5.65 -3.07 5.25
N VAL A 185 -4.87 -3.76 4.42
CA VAL A 185 -3.41 -3.61 4.41
C VAL A 185 -3.05 -2.41 3.57
N MET A 186 -2.00 -1.69 3.94
CA MET A 186 -1.42 -0.61 3.14
C MET A 186 0.10 -0.77 3.04
N TRP A 187 0.66 -0.49 1.87
CA TRP A 187 2.11 -0.43 1.66
C TRP A 187 2.46 0.63 0.62
N LYS A 188 3.65 1.21 0.76
CA LYS A 188 4.16 2.14 -0.25
C LYS A 188 4.70 1.39 -1.46
N ILE A 189 4.52 1.97 -2.65
CA ILE A 189 4.93 1.35 -3.91
C ILE A 189 6.45 1.41 -4.11
N ILE A 190 7.10 2.48 -3.61
CA ILE A 190 8.53 2.75 -3.81
C ILE A 190 9.17 3.22 -2.50
N GLY A 191 10.37 2.73 -2.19
CA GLY A 191 11.25 3.30 -1.17
C GLY A 191 12.44 2.42 -0.83
N CYS A 192 13.24 2.82 0.17
CA CYS A 192 14.45 2.05 0.55
C CYS A 192 14.12 0.73 1.26
N ASN A 193 12.99 0.70 1.98
CA ASN A 193 12.42 -0.46 2.65
C ASN A 193 10.93 -0.49 2.32
N ILE A 194 10.36 -1.60 1.86
CA ILE A 194 8.92 -1.72 1.64
C ILE A 194 8.27 -2.19 2.94
N ASN A 195 7.52 -1.29 3.58
CA ASN A 195 6.86 -1.56 4.84
C ASN A 195 5.36 -1.77 4.61
N PHE A 196 4.80 -2.70 5.37
CA PHE A 196 3.39 -3.05 5.33
C PHE A 196 2.76 -2.73 6.68
N CYS A 197 1.55 -2.18 6.65
CA CYS A 197 0.76 -1.93 7.85
C CYS A 197 -0.70 -2.33 7.67
N PHE A 198 -1.40 -2.47 8.80
CA PHE A 198 -2.82 -2.79 8.84
C PHE A 198 -3.59 -1.57 9.35
N ASP A 199 -4.64 -1.18 8.64
CA ASP A 199 -5.52 -0.08 9.00
C ASP A 199 -6.92 -0.55 9.33
N GLU A 200 -7.40 -0.14 10.50
CA GLU A 200 -8.80 -0.27 10.93
C GLU A 200 -9.47 1.11 11.11
N ASN A 201 -8.73 2.21 10.91
CA ASN A 201 -9.17 3.58 11.19
C ASN A 201 -9.74 4.30 9.94
N ARG A 202 -10.02 3.57 8.86
CA ARG A 202 -10.70 4.09 7.64
C ARG A 202 -9.96 5.24 6.96
N LEU A 203 -8.63 5.27 7.09
CA LEU A 203 -7.79 6.30 6.48
C LEU A 203 -7.77 6.16 4.95
N ILE A 204 -7.73 7.30 4.26
CA ILE A 204 -7.49 7.33 2.81
C ILE A 204 -5.98 7.38 2.58
N CYS A 205 -5.51 6.87 1.45
CA CYS A 205 -4.12 7.00 1.04
C CYS A 205 -4.02 7.53 -0.39
N ASN A 206 -2.94 8.25 -0.70
CA ASN A 206 -2.66 8.69 -2.06
C ASN A 206 -2.10 7.55 -2.92
N ASN A 207 -1.93 7.80 -4.21
CA ASN A 207 -1.43 6.84 -5.18
C ASN A 207 0.04 6.43 -5.03
N ALA A 208 0.73 6.86 -3.97
CA ALA A 208 2.04 6.32 -3.58
C ALA A 208 1.89 5.08 -2.67
N VAL A 209 0.66 4.73 -2.32
CA VAL A 209 0.29 3.63 -1.44
C VAL A 209 -0.76 2.77 -2.16
N ASP A 210 -0.57 1.46 -2.13
CA ASP A 210 -1.59 0.49 -2.51
C ASP A 210 -2.28 -0.05 -1.24
N ILE A 211 -3.52 -0.48 -1.42
CA ILE A 211 -4.34 -1.10 -0.38
C ILE A 211 -4.70 -2.52 -0.78
N MET A 212 -4.88 -3.40 0.21
CA MET A 212 -5.46 -4.71 0.02
C MET A 212 -6.60 -4.94 1.01
N VAL A 213 -7.75 -5.38 0.51
CA VAL A 213 -8.93 -5.74 1.30
C VAL A 213 -9.25 -7.22 1.14
N GLY A 214 -9.87 -7.82 2.15
CA GLY A 214 -10.17 -9.24 2.20
C GLY A 214 -10.55 -9.68 3.61
N LYS A 215 -10.47 -10.98 3.90
CA LYS A 215 -10.72 -11.51 5.25
C LYS A 215 -9.69 -10.97 6.24
N LYS A 216 -10.14 -10.47 7.39
CA LYS A 216 -9.27 -9.81 8.40
C LYS A 216 -8.06 -10.66 8.79
N ASP A 217 -8.25 -11.96 9.02
CA ASP A 217 -7.14 -12.86 9.39
C ASP A 217 -6.10 -12.98 8.26
N TYR A 218 -6.54 -13.01 6.99
CA TYR A 218 -5.64 -13.03 5.84
C TYR A 218 -4.82 -11.74 5.76
N LEU A 219 -5.47 -10.60 5.99
CA LEU A 219 -4.80 -9.29 6.00
C LEU A 219 -3.75 -9.19 7.11
N ILE A 220 -4.09 -9.65 8.32
CA ILE A 220 -3.16 -9.65 9.46
C ILE A 220 -1.99 -10.59 9.18
N GLN A 221 -2.25 -11.83 8.75
CA GLN A 221 -1.17 -12.77 8.42
C GLN A 221 -0.27 -12.21 7.32
N PHE A 222 -0.84 -11.63 6.27
CA PHE A 222 -0.07 -11.00 5.20
C PHE A 222 0.87 -9.91 5.73
N VAL A 223 0.40 -9.02 6.62
CA VAL A 223 1.25 -7.97 7.22
C VAL A 223 2.42 -8.56 8.01
N GLY A 224 2.19 -9.63 8.77
CA GLY A 224 3.27 -10.29 9.52
C GLY A 224 4.25 -11.00 8.60
N LEU A 225 3.75 -11.71 7.59
CA LEU A 225 4.60 -12.35 6.58
C LEU A 225 5.45 -11.30 5.88
N MET A 226 4.87 -10.30 5.24
CA MET A 226 5.61 -9.32 4.44
C MET A 226 6.59 -8.47 5.25
N ASN A 227 6.41 -8.35 6.57
CA ASN A 227 7.40 -7.71 7.43
C ASN A 227 8.42 -8.72 8.02
N SER A 228 8.18 -10.03 8.02
CA SER A 228 9.12 -11.01 8.58
C SER A 228 10.46 -11.08 7.82
N LYS A 229 11.53 -11.46 8.52
CA LYS A 229 12.86 -11.69 7.91
C LYS A 229 12.85 -12.77 6.83
N LEU A 230 12.00 -13.79 6.98
CA LEU A 230 11.86 -14.88 5.99
C LEU A 230 11.38 -14.33 4.65
N PHE A 231 10.33 -13.52 4.67
CA PHE A 231 9.74 -12.97 3.45
C PHE A 231 10.51 -11.77 2.92
N ASP A 232 11.18 -10.98 3.77
CA ASP A 232 12.15 -10.00 3.28
C ASP A 232 13.26 -10.67 2.45
N TRP A 233 13.79 -11.81 2.92
CA TRP A 233 14.72 -12.62 2.13
C TRP A 233 14.09 -13.15 0.84
N TYR A 234 12.86 -13.69 0.92
CA TYR A 234 12.17 -14.30 -0.22
C TYR A 234 11.81 -13.27 -1.30
N LEU A 235 11.25 -12.12 -0.92
CA LEU A 235 10.88 -11.04 -1.84
C LEU A 235 12.10 -10.47 -2.57
N LYS A 236 13.25 -10.32 -1.87
CA LYS A 236 14.54 -9.93 -2.50
C LYS A 236 15.04 -10.93 -3.53
N LEU A 237 14.62 -12.19 -3.41
CA LEU A 237 14.98 -13.26 -4.34
C LEU A 237 14.05 -13.32 -5.55
N THR A 238 12.76 -13.04 -5.36
CA THR A 238 11.72 -13.37 -6.37
C THR A 238 10.98 -12.17 -6.95
N THR A 239 10.89 -11.07 -6.22
CA THR A 239 9.83 -10.07 -6.44
C THR A 239 10.38 -8.65 -6.57
N GLU A 240 11.36 -8.29 -5.74
CA GLU A 240 11.89 -6.93 -5.68
C GLU A 240 12.76 -6.61 -6.90
N ALA A 241 12.46 -5.46 -7.52
CA ALA A 241 13.33 -4.87 -8.53
C ALA A 241 14.01 -3.63 -7.93
N GLU A 242 15.34 -3.58 -8.02
CA GLU A 242 16.08 -2.36 -7.71
C GLU A 242 15.79 -1.30 -8.77
N VAL A 243 15.46 -0.09 -8.32
CA VAL A 243 15.27 1.07 -9.19
C VAL A 243 16.50 1.97 -9.16
N GLN A 244 16.63 2.83 -10.19
CA GLN A 244 17.69 3.84 -10.22
C GLN A 244 17.71 4.66 -8.91
N GLY A 245 18.90 4.81 -8.33
CA GLY A 245 19.08 5.46 -7.01
C GLY A 245 18.97 4.50 -5.81
N GLY A 246 19.02 3.18 -6.03
CA GLY A 246 19.17 2.17 -4.97
C GLY A 246 17.92 1.92 -4.10
N GLY A 247 16.76 2.47 -4.53
CA GLY A 247 15.46 2.16 -3.95
C GLY A 247 14.92 0.82 -4.45
N ILE A 248 13.86 0.35 -3.80
CA ILE A 248 13.09 -0.82 -4.19
C ILE A 248 11.72 -0.33 -4.68
N GLN A 249 11.24 -0.90 -5.77
CA GLN A 249 9.86 -0.73 -6.21
C GLN A 249 9.15 -2.08 -6.17
N LEU A 250 8.01 -2.12 -5.47
CA LEU A 250 7.15 -3.29 -5.41
C LEU A 250 5.99 -3.12 -6.40
N TYR A 251 6.10 -3.77 -7.55
CA TYR A 251 5.02 -3.81 -8.52
C TYR A 251 3.92 -4.78 -8.06
N VAL A 252 2.67 -4.32 -8.04
CA VAL A 252 1.49 -5.15 -7.72
C VAL A 252 1.46 -6.40 -8.60
N THR A 253 1.76 -6.28 -9.89
CA THR A 253 1.79 -7.40 -10.85
C THR A 253 2.80 -8.49 -10.51
N THR A 254 3.86 -8.15 -9.76
CA THR A 254 4.84 -9.13 -9.27
C THR A 254 4.41 -9.66 -7.91
N LEU A 255 3.94 -8.79 -7.00
CA LEU A 255 3.45 -9.18 -5.68
C LEU A 255 2.27 -10.17 -5.76
N GLU A 256 1.36 -9.96 -6.70
CA GLU A 256 0.23 -10.85 -7.00
C GLU A 256 0.65 -12.29 -7.35
N LYS A 257 1.88 -12.48 -7.84
CA LYS A 257 2.43 -13.80 -8.18
C LYS A 257 3.24 -14.42 -7.04
N THR A 258 3.55 -13.66 -5.99
CA THR A 258 4.32 -14.16 -4.85
C THR A 258 3.57 -15.31 -4.18
N LEU A 259 4.26 -16.44 -3.99
CA LEU A 259 3.73 -17.62 -3.33
C LEU A 259 3.77 -17.43 -1.81
N LEU A 260 2.61 -17.56 -1.17
CA LEU A 260 2.46 -17.43 0.28
C LEU A 260 1.19 -18.14 0.78
N LYS A 261 1.08 -18.31 2.10
CA LYS A 261 -0.08 -18.94 2.74
C LYS A 261 -0.68 -17.98 3.78
N LEU A 262 -2.00 -17.76 3.75
CA LEU A 262 -2.71 -16.78 4.61
C LEU A 262 -3.73 -17.40 5.58
N ASP A 263 -3.88 -18.72 5.55
CA ASP A 263 -4.77 -19.51 6.40
C ASP A 263 -3.97 -20.35 7.41
N PHE A 264 -2.86 -19.82 7.93
CA PHE A 264 -2.12 -20.46 9.01
C PHE A 264 -2.94 -20.52 10.31
N PRO A 265 -2.56 -21.39 11.26
CA PRO A 265 -3.25 -21.50 12.55
C PRO A 265 -3.34 -20.16 13.30
N ARG A 266 -4.40 -20.03 14.10
CA ARG A 266 -4.79 -18.81 14.80
C ARG A 266 -3.67 -18.16 15.63
N PHE A 267 -2.77 -18.94 16.22
CA PHE A 267 -1.67 -18.40 17.02
C PHE A 267 -0.78 -17.43 16.23
N LEU A 268 -0.59 -17.67 14.92
CA LEU A 268 0.18 -16.78 14.05
C LEU A 268 -0.53 -15.43 13.90
N THR A 269 -1.84 -15.45 13.62
CA THR A 269 -2.66 -14.23 13.55
C THR A 269 -2.58 -13.45 14.86
N GLU A 270 -2.64 -14.13 16.00
CA GLU A 270 -2.62 -13.51 17.33
C GLU A 270 -1.29 -12.81 17.66
N VAL A 271 -0.14 -13.46 17.39
CA VAL A 271 1.17 -12.84 17.63
C VAL A 271 1.39 -11.64 16.70
N ILE A 272 0.98 -11.73 15.43
CA ILE A 272 1.09 -10.62 14.48
C ILE A 272 0.17 -9.46 14.90
N TYR A 273 -1.06 -9.74 15.32
CA TYR A 273 -1.98 -8.70 15.78
C TYR A 273 -1.48 -8.03 17.06
N ARG A 274 -0.90 -8.79 18.00
CA ARG A 274 -0.18 -8.22 19.15
C ARG A 274 0.96 -7.33 18.69
N ARG A 275 1.71 -7.71 17.66
CA ARG A 275 2.80 -6.89 17.11
C ARG A 275 2.29 -5.58 16.50
N ILE A 276 1.19 -5.61 15.74
CA ILE A 276 0.52 -4.42 15.20
C ILE A 276 0.10 -3.47 16.33
N GLN A 277 -0.32 -4.01 17.47
CA GLN A 277 -0.65 -3.24 18.68
C GLN A 277 0.56 -2.82 19.53
N ASN A 278 1.80 -3.07 19.06
CA ASN A 278 3.05 -2.87 19.81
C ASN A 278 3.12 -3.64 21.15
N LYS A 279 2.49 -4.82 21.21
CA LYS A 279 2.45 -5.75 22.37
C LYS A 279 3.23 -7.05 22.16
N ALA A 280 3.97 -7.13 21.06
CA ALA A 280 4.92 -8.19 20.74
C ALA A 280 6.09 -7.57 19.96
N SER A 281 7.22 -8.26 19.92
CA SER A 281 8.41 -7.84 19.16
C SER A 281 8.43 -8.41 17.74
N ASP A 282 9.32 -7.88 16.90
CA ASP A 282 9.56 -8.43 15.56
C ASP A 282 10.09 -9.87 15.64
N GLU A 283 10.95 -10.16 16.62
CA GLU A 283 11.53 -11.48 16.85
C GLU A 283 10.47 -12.53 17.24
N GLU A 284 9.45 -12.13 18.00
CA GLU A 284 8.31 -13.01 18.30
C GLU A 284 7.53 -13.39 17.04
N VAL A 285 7.34 -12.44 16.12
CA VAL A 285 6.71 -12.70 14.82
C VAL A 285 7.61 -13.58 13.95
N ASP A 286 8.91 -13.27 13.84
CA ASP A 286 9.86 -14.05 13.05
C ASP A 286 9.91 -15.51 13.52
N LYS A 287 9.94 -15.74 14.85
CA LYS A 287 9.90 -17.09 15.43
C LYS A 287 8.63 -17.85 15.05
N ALA A 288 7.47 -17.20 15.14
CA ALA A 288 6.20 -17.81 14.77
C ALA A 288 6.12 -18.11 13.26
N VAL A 289 6.66 -17.23 12.42
CA VAL A 289 6.75 -17.44 10.97
C VAL A 289 7.66 -18.62 10.65
N PHE A 290 8.84 -18.71 11.28
CA PHE A 290 9.75 -19.85 11.10
C PHE A 290 9.10 -21.17 11.51
N GLU A 291 8.31 -21.16 12.59
CA GLU A 291 7.58 -22.33 13.09
C GLU A 291 6.54 -22.82 12.07
N VAL A 292 5.67 -21.92 11.56
CA VAL A 292 4.61 -22.34 10.63
C VAL A 292 5.16 -22.81 9.27
N TYR A 293 6.33 -22.30 8.84
CA TYR A 293 7.05 -22.76 7.66
C TYR A 293 8.01 -23.93 7.94
N LYS A 294 8.08 -24.40 9.19
CA LYS A 294 8.90 -25.54 9.62
C LYS A 294 10.39 -25.38 9.30
N LEU A 295 10.95 -24.18 9.48
CA LEU A 295 12.39 -23.95 9.33
C LEU A 295 13.14 -24.63 10.48
N ASN A 296 14.21 -25.36 10.14
CA ASN A 296 15.13 -25.93 11.13
C ASN A 296 16.09 -24.86 11.67
N ILE A 297 16.88 -25.20 12.70
CA ILE A 297 17.77 -24.25 13.38
C ILE A 297 18.79 -23.63 12.41
N ASP A 298 19.39 -24.44 11.54
CA ASP A 298 20.39 -23.95 10.58
C ASP A 298 19.78 -22.96 9.58
N GLU A 299 18.58 -23.25 9.08
CA GLU A 299 17.82 -22.37 8.18
C GLU A 299 17.40 -21.06 8.86
N GLN A 300 16.98 -21.13 10.13
CA GLN A 300 16.67 -19.94 10.92
C GLN A 300 17.92 -19.07 11.11
N LEU A 301 19.04 -19.67 11.53
CA LEU A 301 20.31 -18.97 11.68
C LEU A 301 20.77 -18.35 10.35
N PHE A 302 20.62 -19.06 9.24
CA PHE A 302 20.92 -18.54 7.92
C PHE A 302 20.13 -17.28 7.60
N ILE A 303 18.80 -17.29 7.79
CA ILE A 303 17.95 -16.10 7.54
C ILE A 303 18.35 -14.95 8.47
N LEU A 304 18.53 -15.23 9.76
CA LEU A 304 18.86 -14.23 10.77
C LEU A 304 20.24 -13.60 10.56
N GLN A 305 21.19 -14.29 9.93
CA GLN A 305 22.53 -13.79 9.62
C GLN A 305 22.67 -13.26 8.19
N ASN A 306 21.66 -13.44 7.33
CA ASN A 306 21.77 -13.10 5.92
C ASN A 306 21.91 -11.58 5.71
N ARG A 307 22.98 -11.17 5.03
CA ARG A 307 23.24 -9.76 4.73
C ARG A 307 22.16 -9.11 3.86
N ARG A 308 21.43 -9.87 3.05
CA ARG A 308 20.30 -9.35 2.25
C ARG A 308 19.21 -8.81 3.17
N VAL A 309 18.99 -9.46 4.32
CA VAL A 309 17.94 -9.11 5.30
C VAL A 309 18.40 -8.05 6.29
N ASN A 310 19.68 -8.10 6.71
CA ASN A 310 20.20 -7.21 7.75
C ASN A 310 20.88 -5.93 7.22
N ARG A 311 20.72 -5.59 5.94
CA ARG A 311 21.25 -4.33 5.40
C ARG A 311 20.39 -3.15 5.88
N ASN A 312 20.91 -2.39 6.85
CA ASN A 312 20.36 -1.09 7.22
C ASN A 312 20.63 -0.06 6.12
N LYS A 313 19.79 -0.01 5.09
CA LYS A 313 19.88 1.00 4.01
C LYS A 313 19.66 2.44 4.50
N GLU A 314 19.11 2.63 5.71
CA GLU A 314 18.90 3.96 6.31
C GLU A 314 20.19 4.58 6.87
N ALA A 315 21.18 3.77 7.28
CA ALA A 315 22.45 4.26 7.80
C ALA A 315 23.43 4.75 6.70
N ASP A 316 23.25 4.27 5.46
CA ASP A 316 24.16 4.54 4.34
C ASP A 316 23.78 5.80 3.53
N ARG A 317 22.85 6.64 4.01
CA ARG A 317 22.34 7.82 3.27
C ARG A 317 22.33 9.12 4.06
N GLU A 318 23.19 9.25 5.07
CA GLU A 318 23.54 10.55 5.66
C GLU A 318 24.63 11.32 4.88
N PHE A 319 24.86 10.98 3.60
CA PHE A 319 25.76 11.72 2.69
C PHE A 319 25.09 12.10 1.38
#